data_AF-A0A847WCI4-F1
#
_entry.id   AF-A0A847WCI4-F1
#
_cell.length_a   1.000
_cell.length_b   1.000
_cell.length_c   1.000
_cell.angle_alpha   90.00
_cell.angle_beta   90.00
_cell.angle_gamma   90.00
#
_symmetry.space_group_name_H-M   'P 1'
#
loop_
_entity.id
_entity.type
_entity.pdbx_description
1 polymer ?
#
loop_
_entity_poly.entity_id
_entity_poly.type
_entity_poly.pdbx_seq_one_letter_code
_entity_poly.pdbx_strand_id
1 'polypeptide(L)'
;DRATFEIMRSSQAKVWSEAALESYLNDLDTAMAEGQNPVAYKYAYMMEQTFPDEYERIKNMLPPVSPYKLSLVDKICDYYGQWTFEAYTKYPKLTSRGRPITTKAAGSGRWAAVDNYFRSELLTYSERTLLLCLSDTEAAFKRSENLVIAILENTAKAYGYDSIEDAESKL
;
A
#
# COMPACT_ATOMS: atom_id res chain seq x y z
N ASP A 1 -12.97 -11.89 -3.24
CA ASP A 1 -13.19 -13.13 -2.46
C ASP A 1 -12.07 -13.27 -1.43
N ARG A 2 -12.17 -14.24 -0.51
CA ARG A 2 -11.18 -14.45 0.57
C ARG A 2 -9.81 -14.89 0.04
N ALA A 3 -9.76 -15.79 -0.94
CA ALA A 3 -8.50 -16.32 -1.46
C ALA A 3 -7.69 -15.23 -2.16
N THR A 4 -8.34 -14.40 -3.00
CA THR A 4 -7.72 -13.21 -3.59
C THR A 4 -7.17 -12.26 -2.51
N PHE A 5 -7.94 -12.04 -1.43
CA PHE A 5 -7.47 -11.17 -0.34
C PHE A 5 -6.21 -11.74 0.33
N GLU A 6 -6.19 -13.03 0.65
CA GLU A 6 -5.03 -13.71 1.24
C GLU A 6 -3.80 -13.65 0.32
N ILE A 7 -3.99 -13.88 -0.99
CA ILE A 7 -2.92 -13.76 -1.99
C ILE A 7 -2.35 -12.34 -2.03
N MET A 8 -3.20 -11.32 -2.09
CA MET A 8 -2.75 -9.93 -2.19
C MET A 8 -2.03 -9.48 -0.91
N ARG A 9 -2.58 -9.78 0.28
CA ARG A 9 -1.95 -9.40 1.56
C ARG A 9 -0.63 -10.11 1.79
N SER A 10 -0.58 -11.42 1.53
CA SER A 10 0.66 -12.19 1.70
C SER A 10 1.74 -11.78 0.70
N SER A 11 1.38 -11.43 -0.54
CA SER A 11 2.34 -10.95 -1.55
C SER A 11 2.96 -9.60 -1.17
N GLN A 12 2.17 -8.73 -0.52
CA GLN A 12 2.66 -7.47 0.07
C GLN A 12 3.56 -7.73 1.29
N ALA A 13 3.15 -8.62 2.19
CA ALA A 13 3.92 -8.95 3.40
C ALA A 13 5.30 -9.56 3.08
N LYS A 14 5.41 -10.34 1.99
CA LYS A 14 6.65 -11.03 1.57
C LYS A 14 7.82 -10.10 1.24
N VAL A 15 7.59 -8.81 1.01
CA VAL A 15 8.68 -7.86 0.72
C VAL A 15 9.17 -7.10 1.94
N TRP A 16 8.60 -7.37 3.11
CA TRP A 16 8.99 -6.76 4.37
C TRP A 16 9.94 -7.67 5.15
N SER A 17 10.79 -7.05 5.97
CA SER A 17 11.59 -7.77 6.95
C SER A 17 10.72 -8.41 8.04
N GLU A 18 11.26 -9.44 8.70
CA GLU A 18 10.60 -10.07 9.86
C GLU A 18 10.28 -9.04 10.95
N ALA A 19 11.20 -8.11 11.23
CA ALA A 19 10.98 -7.04 12.20
C ALA A 19 9.79 -6.13 11.83
N ALA A 20 9.65 -5.75 10.55
CA ALA A 20 8.51 -4.98 10.08
C ALA A 20 7.20 -5.77 10.19
N LEU A 21 7.22 -7.07 9.87
CA LEU A 21 6.07 -7.96 10.00
C LEU A 21 5.62 -8.15 11.46
N GLU A 22 6.56 -8.36 12.38
CA GLU A 22 6.28 -8.44 13.82
C GLU A 22 5.70 -7.13 14.34
N SER A 23 6.25 -5.99 13.92
CA SER A 23 5.73 -4.67 14.30
C SER A 23 4.32 -4.45 13.77
N TYR A 24 4.05 -4.83 12.51
CA TYR A 24 2.70 -4.70 11.94
C TYR A 24 1.70 -5.65 12.62
N LEU A 25 2.12 -6.87 12.98
CA LEU A 25 1.28 -7.79 13.76
C LEU A 25 0.92 -7.16 15.12
N ASN A 26 1.88 -6.52 15.79
CA ASN A 26 1.62 -5.81 17.03
C ASN A 26 0.64 -4.63 16.85
N ASP A 27 0.71 -3.90 15.74
CA ASP A 27 -0.28 -2.86 15.42
C ASP A 27 -1.70 -3.45 15.32
N LEU A 28 -1.84 -4.61 14.67
CA LEU A 28 -3.13 -5.30 14.50
C LEU A 28 -3.67 -5.85 15.83
N ASP A 29 -2.81 -6.45 16.64
CA ASP A 29 -3.19 -6.97 17.97
C ASP A 29 -3.63 -5.84 18.91
N THR A 30 -2.91 -4.72 18.88
CA THR A 30 -3.25 -3.51 19.66
C THR A 30 -4.58 -2.94 19.20
N ALA A 31 -4.78 -2.77 17.89
CA ALA A 31 -6.04 -2.28 17.35
C ALA A 31 -7.21 -3.19 17.74
N MET A 32 -7.02 -4.52 17.70
CA MET A 32 -8.02 -5.49 18.14
C MET A 32 -8.35 -5.35 19.62
N ALA A 33 -7.33 -5.24 20.48
CA ALA A 33 -7.50 -5.07 21.92
C ALA A 33 -8.21 -3.76 22.29
N GLU A 34 -8.00 -2.70 21.51
CA GLU A 34 -8.62 -1.39 21.69
C GLU A 34 -9.97 -1.24 20.98
N GLY A 35 -10.46 -2.28 20.28
CA GLY A 35 -11.71 -2.24 19.52
C GLY A 35 -11.66 -1.29 18.31
N GLN A 36 -10.46 -0.97 17.83
CA GLN A 36 -10.22 -0.13 16.67
C GLN A 36 -10.32 -0.94 15.37
N ASN A 37 -10.67 -0.25 14.27
CA ASN A 37 -10.78 -0.86 12.96
C ASN A 37 -9.85 -0.15 11.95
N PRO A 38 -8.60 -0.64 11.77
CA PRO A 38 -7.65 -0.06 10.84
C PRO A 38 -8.17 0.00 9.39
N VAL A 39 -9.00 -0.96 8.98
CA VAL A 39 -9.60 -0.94 7.64
C VAL A 39 -10.56 0.25 7.50
N ALA A 40 -11.38 0.52 8.53
CA ALA A 40 -12.26 1.70 8.53
C ALA A 40 -11.44 3.00 8.51
N TYR A 41 -10.37 3.09 9.29
CA TYR A 41 -9.48 4.26 9.30
C TYR A 41 -8.79 4.48 7.95
N LYS A 42 -8.29 3.43 7.30
CA LYS A 42 -7.72 3.50 5.95
C LYS A 42 -8.68 4.18 4.98
N TYR A 43 -9.94 3.73 4.93
CA TYR A 43 -10.91 4.33 4.01
C TYR A 43 -11.32 5.73 4.43
N ALA A 44 -11.36 6.03 5.73
CA ALA A 44 -11.61 7.39 6.19
C ALA A 44 -10.48 8.35 5.84
N TYR A 45 -9.20 7.98 5.99
CA TYR A 45 -8.08 8.81 5.54
C TYR A 45 -8.09 9.01 4.02
N MET A 46 -8.49 8.00 3.26
CA MET A 46 -8.62 8.10 1.80
C MET A 46 -9.65 9.14 1.35
N MET A 47 -10.68 9.37 2.17
CA MET A 47 -11.71 10.36 1.91
C MET A 47 -11.18 11.79 1.92
N GLU A 48 -10.03 12.07 2.55
CA GLU A 48 -9.40 13.40 2.51
C GLU A 48 -9.25 13.92 1.08
N GLN A 49 -8.94 13.03 0.13
CA GLN A 49 -8.80 13.40 -1.28
C GLN A 49 -10.03 13.06 -2.13
N THR A 50 -10.76 11.98 -1.81
CA THR A 50 -11.88 11.52 -2.67
C THR A 50 -13.23 12.13 -2.29
N PHE A 51 -13.43 12.49 -1.02
CA PHE A 51 -14.68 12.98 -0.43
C PHE A 51 -14.38 13.99 0.70
N PRO A 52 -13.77 15.16 0.39
CA PRO A 52 -13.25 16.07 1.41
C PRO A 52 -14.34 16.61 2.36
N ASP A 53 -15.54 16.88 1.86
CA ASP A 53 -16.66 17.36 2.69
C ASP A 53 -17.14 16.30 3.69
N GLU A 54 -17.16 15.03 3.30
CA GLU A 54 -17.44 13.91 4.20
C GLU A 54 -16.28 13.67 5.18
N TYR A 55 -15.02 13.79 4.72
CA TYR A 55 -13.84 13.65 5.56
C TYR A 55 -13.82 14.67 6.70
N GLU A 56 -14.10 15.94 6.40
CA GLU A 56 -14.17 17.02 7.40
C GLU A 56 -15.17 16.72 8.53
N ARG A 57 -16.25 15.99 8.21
CA ARG A 57 -17.26 15.57 9.21
C ARG A 57 -16.80 14.45 10.12
N ILE A 58 -15.86 13.60 9.67
CA ILE A 58 -15.41 12.41 10.42
C ILE A 58 -13.97 12.51 10.94
N LYS A 59 -13.16 13.48 10.50
CA LYS A 59 -11.72 13.54 10.81
C LYS A 59 -11.40 13.54 12.31
N ASN A 60 -12.27 14.14 13.12
CA ASN A 60 -12.11 14.20 14.58
C ASN A 60 -12.38 12.85 15.27
N MET A 61 -12.91 11.86 14.56
CA MET A 61 -13.11 10.48 15.03
C MET A 61 -11.94 9.56 14.66
N LEU A 62 -10.97 10.04 13.88
CA LEU A 62 -9.82 9.26 13.45
C LEU A 62 -8.66 9.41 14.42
N PRO A 63 -7.79 8.38 14.52
CA PRO A 63 -6.52 8.54 15.23
C PRO A 63 -5.75 9.75 14.67
N PRO A 64 -5.17 10.60 15.54
CA PRO A 64 -4.42 11.76 15.09
C PRO A 64 -3.15 11.32 14.33
N VAL A 65 -2.84 12.02 13.24
CA VAL A 65 -1.61 11.81 12.47
C VAL A 65 -0.60 12.87 12.88
N SER A 66 0.49 12.46 13.53
CA SER A 66 1.56 13.37 13.92
C SER A 66 2.33 13.88 12.67
N PRO A 67 2.95 15.07 12.72
CA PRO A 67 3.83 15.53 11.63
C PRO A 67 4.98 14.57 11.35
N TYR A 68 5.48 13.89 12.37
CA TYR A 68 6.55 12.90 12.23
C TYR A 68 6.06 11.67 11.46
N LYS A 69 4.92 11.09 11.86
CA LYS A 69 4.26 10.00 11.14
C LYS A 69 4.01 10.37 9.68
N LEU A 70 3.49 11.57 9.43
CA LEU A 70 3.26 12.07 8.09
C LEU A 70 4.54 12.08 7.25
N SER A 71 5.65 12.57 7.83
CA SER A 71 6.95 12.60 7.14
C SER A 71 7.49 11.21 6.78
N LEU A 72 7.21 10.18 7.59
CA LEU A 72 7.60 8.81 7.27
C LEU A 72 6.76 8.26 6.12
N VAL A 73 5.44 8.47 6.17
CA VAL A 73 4.51 8.05 5.12
C VAL A 73 4.88 8.68 3.79
N ASP A 74 5.10 9.99 3.76
CA ASP A 74 5.40 10.70 2.52
C ASP A 74 6.72 10.20 1.89
N LYS A 75 7.76 9.95 2.70
CA LYS A 75 9.02 9.36 2.20
C LYS A 75 8.83 7.98 1.58
N ILE A 76 8.06 7.10 2.23
CA ILE A 76 7.77 5.76 1.68
C ILE A 76 6.99 5.90 0.37
N CYS A 77 5.98 6.77 0.33
CA CYS A 77 5.20 7.05 -0.87
C CYS A 77 6.06 7.56 -2.04
N ASP A 78 7.08 8.39 -1.79
CA ASP A 78 7.97 8.89 -2.85
C ASP A 78 8.75 7.77 -3.55
N TYR A 79 9.24 6.78 -2.79
CA TYR A 79 9.88 5.59 -3.37
C TYR A 79 8.87 4.73 -4.15
N TYR A 80 7.73 4.44 -3.53
CA TYR A 80 6.69 3.62 -4.15
C TYR A 80 6.08 4.28 -5.39
N GLY A 81 6.00 5.61 -5.46
CA GLY A 81 5.54 6.34 -6.64
C GLY A 81 6.46 6.12 -7.85
N GLN A 82 7.78 6.24 -7.65
CA GLN A 82 8.77 5.98 -8.70
C GLN A 82 8.73 4.51 -9.16
N TRP A 83 8.69 3.59 -8.21
CA TRP A 83 8.61 2.16 -8.49
C TRP A 83 7.31 1.75 -9.17
N THR A 84 6.20 2.38 -8.81
CA THR A 84 4.91 2.18 -9.47
C THR A 84 4.98 2.62 -10.92
N PHE A 85 5.53 3.80 -11.21
CA PHE A 85 5.69 4.26 -12.59
C PHE A 85 6.53 3.29 -13.44
N GLU A 86 7.64 2.79 -12.89
CA GLU A 86 8.46 1.77 -13.56
C GLU A 86 7.67 0.48 -13.81
N ALA A 87 6.91 -0.01 -12.83
CA ALA A 87 6.09 -1.21 -12.96
C ALA A 87 5.00 -1.05 -14.04
N TYR A 88 4.34 0.11 -14.12
CA TYR A 88 3.35 0.40 -15.17
C TYR A 88 3.97 0.45 -16.56
N THR A 89 5.22 0.88 -16.66
CA THR A 89 5.95 0.93 -17.93
C THR A 89 6.38 -0.47 -18.38
N LYS A 90 6.88 -1.30 -17.44
CA LYS A 90 7.40 -2.64 -17.76
C LYS A 90 6.31 -3.70 -17.94
N TYR A 91 5.23 -3.62 -17.15
CA TYR A 91 4.17 -4.63 -17.09
C TYR A 91 2.77 -3.99 -17.23
N PRO A 92 2.47 -3.36 -18.39
CA PRO A 92 1.25 -2.60 -18.59
C PRO A 92 -0.04 -3.44 -18.52
N LYS A 93 -0.05 -4.69 -19.00
CA LYS A 93 -1.26 -5.54 -18.95
C LYS A 93 -1.59 -5.92 -17.51
N LEU A 94 -0.60 -6.34 -16.72
CA LEU A 94 -0.76 -6.63 -15.30
C LEU A 94 -1.25 -5.42 -14.52
N THR A 95 -0.56 -4.28 -14.68
CA THR A 95 -0.89 -3.06 -13.93
C THR A 95 -2.23 -2.45 -14.35
N SER A 96 -2.68 -2.63 -15.59
CA SER A 96 -4.00 -2.17 -16.06
C SER A 96 -5.19 -2.85 -15.38
N ARG A 97 -5.00 -4.04 -14.79
CA ARG A 97 -6.04 -4.74 -14.00
C ARG A 97 -6.13 -4.21 -12.57
N GLY A 98 -5.16 -3.39 -12.16
CA GLY A 98 -5.09 -2.75 -10.85
C GLY A 98 -5.84 -1.43 -10.79
N ARG A 99 -5.46 -0.59 -9.82
CA ARG A 99 -6.00 0.77 -9.69
C ARG A 99 -5.40 1.70 -10.75
N PRO A 100 -6.03 2.85 -11.04
CA PRO A 100 -5.39 3.88 -11.85
C PRO A 100 -4.13 4.43 -11.18
N ILE A 101 -3.06 4.68 -11.95
CA ILE A 101 -1.77 5.17 -11.45
C ILE A 101 -1.85 6.57 -10.82
N THR A 102 -2.73 7.44 -11.33
CA THR A 102 -2.89 8.81 -10.85
C THR A 102 -4.36 9.18 -10.67
N THR A 103 -4.64 10.18 -9.83
CA THR A 103 -6.00 10.73 -9.66
C THR A 103 -6.58 11.23 -10.98
N LYS A 104 -5.75 11.80 -11.86
CA LYS A 104 -6.17 12.20 -13.22
C LYS A 104 -6.61 11.00 -14.06
N ALA A 105 -5.88 9.88 -13.99
CA ALA A 105 -6.26 8.63 -14.65
C ALA A 105 -7.49 7.96 -14.01
N ALA A 106 -7.76 8.23 -12.73
CA ALA A 106 -8.93 7.71 -12.03
C ALA A 106 -10.25 8.39 -12.43
N GLY A 107 -10.18 9.61 -13.00
CA GLY A 107 -11.35 10.40 -13.37
C GLY A 107 -12.22 10.80 -12.16
N SER A 108 -13.44 11.29 -12.42
CA SER A 108 -14.43 11.60 -11.38
C SER A 108 -15.15 10.33 -10.86
N GLY A 109 -14.38 9.31 -10.47
CA GLY A 109 -14.85 7.96 -10.17
C GLY A 109 -14.56 7.48 -8.75
N ARG A 110 -15.17 6.34 -8.37
CA ARG A 110 -15.14 5.72 -7.02
C ARG A 110 -13.78 5.18 -6.56
N TRP A 111 -12.74 5.24 -7.39
CA TRP A 111 -11.47 4.58 -7.12
C TRP A 111 -10.40 5.62 -6.79
N ALA A 112 -9.90 5.61 -5.55
CA ALA A 112 -8.65 6.28 -5.24
C ALA A 112 -7.52 5.71 -6.11
N ALA A 113 -6.69 6.62 -6.62
CA ALA A 113 -5.46 6.27 -7.32
C ALA A 113 -4.50 5.48 -6.41
N VAL A 114 -3.55 4.77 -7.03
CA VAL A 114 -2.63 3.86 -6.32
C VAL A 114 -1.92 4.57 -5.17
N ASP A 115 -1.46 5.80 -5.39
CA ASP A 115 -0.80 6.65 -4.42
C ASP A 115 -1.67 6.95 -3.20
N ASN A 116 -2.90 7.43 -3.39
CA ASN A 116 -3.81 7.73 -2.28
C ASN A 116 -4.21 6.45 -1.52
N TYR A 117 -4.45 5.36 -2.24
CA TYR A 117 -4.79 4.08 -1.62
C TYR A 117 -3.67 3.55 -0.71
N PHE A 118 -2.43 3.62 -1.19
CA PHE A 118 -1.24 3.19 -0.45
C PHE A 118 -0.96 4.12 0.72
N ARG A 119 -0.98 5.45 0.50
CA ARG A 119 -0.79 6.46 1.55
C ARG A 119 -1.79 6.29 2.69
N SER A 120 -3.06 6.11 2.36
CA SER A 120 -4.13 5.95 3.35
C SER A 120 -3.98 4.67 4.18
N GLU A 121 -3.37 3.63 3.62
CA GLU A 121 -3.03 2.42 4.34
C GLU A 121 -1.87 2.64 5.32
N LEU A 122 -0.79 3.28 4.88
CA LEU A 122 0.35 3.60 5.74
C LEU A 122 -0.04 4.49 6.93
N LEU A 123 -1.02 5.38 6.75
CA LEU A 123 -1.55 6.20 7.85
C LEU A 123 -2.22 5.39 8.97
N THR A 124 -2.52 4.10 8.75
CA THR A 124 -3.05 3.22 9.80
C THR A 124 -1.97 2.56 10.66
N TYR A 125 -0.71 2.61 10.23
CA TYR A 125 0.39 1.92 10.91
C TYR A 125 0.96 2.75 12.06
N SER A 126 1.59 2.10 13.04
CA SER A 126 2.34 2.83 14.06
C SER A 126 3.59 3.49 13.48
N GLU A 127 4.13 4.49 14.18
CA GLU A 127 5.40 5.13 13.80
C GLU A 127 6.56 4.12 13.77
N ARG A 128 6.53 3.11 14.66
CA ARG A 128 7.51 2.02 14.69
C ARG A 128 7.45 1.18 13.40
N THR A 129 6.26 0.74 13.00
CA THR A 129 6.08 -0.02 11.77
C THR A 129 6.51 0.80 10.56
N LEU A 130 6.15 2.08 10.50
CA LEU A 130 6.57 2.97 9.41
C LEU A 130 8.08 3.16 9.33
N LEU A 131 8.78 3.25 10.46
CA LEU A 131 10.24 3.32 10.49
C LEU A 131 10.89 2.06 9.91
N LEU A 132 10.36 0.90 10.24
CA LEU A 132 10.86 -0.39 9.74
C LEU A 132 10.57 -0.53 8.24
N CYS A 133 9.35 -0.20 7.80
CA CYS A 133 9.00 -0.17 6.38
C CYS A 133 9.88 0.82 5.59
N LEU A 134 10.19 1.99 6.14
CA LEU A 134 11.08 2.96 5.49
C LEU A 134 12.51 2.40 5.40
N SER A 135 13.02 1.76 6.46
CA SER A 135 14.33 1.10 6.45
C SER A 135 14.40 0.01 5.36
N ASP A 136 13.39 -0.85 5.27
CA ASP A 136 13.30 -1.88 4.23
C ASP A 136 13.24 -1.27 2.82
N THR A 137 12.45 -0.19 2.66
CA THR A 137 12.31 0.57 1.41
C THR A 137 13.64 1.17 0.98
N GLU A 138 14.34 1.88 1.87
CA GLU A 138 15.65 2.48 1.58
C GLU A 138 16.72 1.43 1.29
N ALA A 139 16.68 0.28 1.98
CA ALA A 139 17.59 -0.82 1.74
C ALA A 139 17.38 -1.45 0.36
N ALA A 140 16.12 -1.68 -0.05
CA ALA A 140 15.78 -2.15 -1.39
C ALA A 140 16.22 -1.14 -2.46
N PHE A 141 15.97 0.15 -2.24
CA PHE A 141 16.40 1.20 -3.16
C PHE A 141 17.93 1.23 -3.33
N LYS A 142 18.70 1.09 -2.24
CA LYS A 142 20.18 0.98 -2.30
C LYS A 142 20.68 -0.24 -3.07
N ARG A 143 19.88 -1.30 -3.15
CA ARG A 143 20.16 -2.50 -3.96
C ARG A 143 19.63 -2.40 -5.39
N SER A 144 19.08 -1.25 -5.80
CA SER A 144 18.40 -1.06 -7.09
C SER A 144 17.22 -2.03 -7.30
N GLU A 145 16.57 -2.43 -6.21
CA GLU A 145 15.38 -3.28 -6.24
C GLU A 145 14.11 -2.42 -6.26
N ASN A 146 13.08 -2.92 -6.93
CA ASN A 146 11.76 -2.31 -7.00
C ASN A 146 10.75 -3.19 -6.24
N LEU A 147 10.32 -2.74 -5.07
CA LEU A 147 9.41 -3.52 -4.23
C LEU A 147 8.02 -3.67 -4.84
N VAL A 148 7.56 -2.76 -5.69
CA VAL A 148 6.28 -2.89 -6.40
C VAL A 148 6.34 -4.05 -7.39
N ILE A 149 7.43 -4.17 -8.15
CA ILE A 149 7.65 -5.30 -9.06
C ILE A 149 7.78 -6.60 -8.28
N ALA A 150 8.49 -6.62 -7.14
CA ALA A 150 8.57 -7.80 -6.28
C ALA A 150 7.20 -8.24 -5.74
N ILE A 151 6.33 -7.30 -5.39
CA ILE A 151 4.94 -7.59 -4.99
C ILE A 151 4.15 -8.19 -6.17
N LEU A 152 4.29 -7.64 -7.37
CA LEU A 152 3.63 -8.16 -8.57
C LEU A 152 4.13 -9.57 -8.92
N GLU A 153 5.43 -9.83 -8.81
CA GLU A 153 6.05 -11.15 -8.98
C GLU A 153 5.50 -12.17 -7.98
N ASN A 154 5.44 -11.82 -6.70
CA ASN A 154 4.84 -12.66 -5.65
C ASN A 154 3.36 -12.95 -5.95
N THR A 155 2.64 -11.95 -6.43
CA THR A 155 1.22 -12.05 -6.78
C THR A 155 1.01 -12.97 -7.98
N ALA A 156 1.81 -12.81 -9.04
CA ALA A 156 1.77 -13.66 -10.24
C ALA A 156 2.00 -15.13 -9.88
N LYS A 157 3.05 -15.42 -9.10
CA LYS A 157 3.34 -16.78 -8.61
C LYS A 157 2.22 -17.36 -7.77
N ALA A 158 1.61 -16.56 -6.89
CA ALA A 158 0.49 -17.01 -6.07
C ALA A 158 -0.79 -17.31 -6.88
N TYR A 159 -0.96 -16.69 -8.06
CA TYR A 159 -2.02 -17.03 -9.01
C TYR A 159 -1.65 -18.18 -9.97
N GLY A 160 -0.46 -18.77 -9.83
CA GLY A 160 -0.02 -19.93 -10.61
C GLY A 160 0.70 -19.61 -11.92
N TYR A 161 1.14 -18.35 -12.12
CA TYR A 161 2.06 -18.01 -13.19
C TYR A 161 3.50 -18.33 -12.80
N ASP A 162 4.37 -18.60 -13.77
CA ASP A 162 5.78 -18.92 -13.49
C ASP A 162 6.58 -17.69 -13.03
N SER A 163 6.26 -16.52 -13.59
CA SER A 163 6.81 -15.22 -13.23
C SER A 163 5.87 -14.07 -13.61
N ILE A 164 6.24 -12.85 -13.25
CA ILE A 164 5.58 -11.61 -13.69
C ILE A 164 5.63 -11.46 -15.22
N GLU A 165 6.72 -11.85 -15.88
CA GLU A 165 6.81 -11.85 -17.35
C GLU A 165 5.83 -12.87 -17.97
N ASP A 166 5.73 -14.06 -17.37
CA ASP A 166 4.79 -15.08 -17.82
C ASP A 166 3.35 -14.57 -17.72
N ALA A 167 3.00 -13.97 -16.59
CA ALA A 167 1.70 -13.36 -16.37
C ALA A 167 1.43 -12.21 -17.35
N GLU A 168 2.37 -11.30 -17.56
CA GLU A 168 2.25 -10.21 -18.53
C GLU A 168 2.04 -10.74 -19.96
N SER A 169 2.71 -11.83 -20.35
CA SER A 169 2.58 -12.39 -21.70
C SER A 169 1.20 -13.01 -21.97
N LYS A 170 0.58 -13.61 -20.94
CA LYS A 170 -0.66 -14.41 -21.03
C LYS A 170 -1.95 -13.61 -20.77
N LEU A 171 -1.85 -12.39 -20.27
CA LEU A 171 -2.98 -11.47 -20.05
C LEU A 171 -3.32 -10.66 -21.30
#